data_AF-A0A2E5YK60-F1
#
_entry.id   AF-A0A2E5YK60-F1
#
_cell.length_a   1.000
_cell.length_b   1.000
_cell.length_c   1.000
_cell.angle_alpha   90.00
_cell.angle_beta   90.00
_cell.angle_gamma   90.00
#
_symmetry.space_group_name_H-M   'P 1'
#
loop_
_entity.id
_entity.type
_entity.pdbx_description
1 polymer ?
#
loop_
_entity_poly.entity_id
_entity_poly.type
_entity_poly.pdbx_seq_one_letter_code
_entity_poly.pdbx_strand_id
1 'polypeptide(L)'
;MIFATSGWAVFWCSAIWDRLSDGWAPSPELAYWISTPLALAGFAMAVFTIRSQRSWLLFVSVPLCANGFLMVLPWVLPGAGGLHGQ
;
A
#
# COMPACT_ATOMS: atom_id res chain seq x y z
N MET A 1 -6.65 6.16 -8.56
CA MET A 1 -6.55 6.72 -7.20
C MET A 1 -7.26 5.89 -6.15
N ILE A 2 -8.49 5.41 -6.41
CA ILE A 2 -9.27 4.57 -5.47
C ILE A 2 -8.42 3.43 -4.87
N PHE A 3 -7.70 2.66 -5.69
CA PHE A 3 -6.84 1.57 -5.21
C PHE A 3 -5.77 2.00 -4.20
N ALA A 4 -5.06 3.10 -4.48
CA ALA A 4 -4.06 3.64 -3.56
C ALA A 4 -4.74 4.11 -2.26
N THR A 5 -5.83 4.86 -2.37
CA THR A 5 -6.58 5.34 -1.21
C THR A 5 -7.07 4.19 -0.34
N SER A 6 -7.67 3.15 -0.92
CA SER A 6 -8.17 1.99 -0.19
C SER A 6 -7.04 1.19 0.46
N GLY A 7 -5.93 0.96 -0.25
CA GLY A 7 -4.77 0.27 0.31
C GLY A 7 -4.16 1.03 1.49
N TRP A 8 -3.95 2.34 1.34
CA TRP A 8 -3.41 3.20 2.40
C TRP A 8 -4.39 3.32 3.57
N ALA A 9 -5.69 3.38 3.32
CA ALA A 9 -6.70 3.41 4.37
C ALA A 9 -6.66 2.14 5.23
N VAL A 10 -6.56 0.96 4.61
CA VAL A 10 -6.43 -0.31 5.35
C VAL A 10 -5.17 -0.32 6.21
N PHE A 11 -4.03 0.12 5.66
CA PHE A 11 -2.77 0.21 6.39
C PHE A 11 -2.84 1.19 7.58
N TRP A 12 -3.35 2.40 7.38
CA TRP A 12 -3.45 3.37 8.47
C TRP A 12 -4.47 2.97 9.52
N CYS A 13 -5.59 2.38 9.12
CA CYS A 13 -6.57 1.86 10.06
C CYS A 13 -5.97 0.77 10.95
N SER A 14 -5.18 -0.17 10.41
CA SER A 14 -4.53 -1.19 11.25
C SER A 14 -3.50 -0.59 12.19
N ALA A 15 -2.68 0.36 11.72
CA ALA A 15 -1.68 1.04 12.55
C ALA A 15 -2.31 1.88 13.67
N ILE A 16 -3.41 2.59 13.39
CA ILE A 16 -4.16 3.35 14.38
C ILE A 16 -4.82 2.41 15.38
N TRP A 17 -5.39 1.31 14.91
CA TRP A 17 -6.03 0.32 15.77
C TRP A 17 -5.04 -0.29 16.77
N ASP A 18 -3.85 -0.70 16.30
CA ASP A 18 -2.78 -1.22 17.14
C ASP A 18 -2.37 -0.24 18.26
N ARG A 19 -2.41 1.07 17.98
CA ARG A 19 -2.12 2.12 18.96
C ARG A 19 -3.25 2.39 19.95
N LEU A 20 -4.49 2.08 19.61
CA LEU A 20 -5.67 2.38 20.43
C LEU A 20 -6.20 1.17 21.20
N SER A 21 -5.86 -0.05 20.78
CA SER A 21 -6.33 -1.26 21.42
C SER A 21 -5.40 -1.71 22.56
N ASP A 22 -5.87 -1.63 23.79
CA ASP A 22 -5.21 -2.25 24.95
C ASP A 22 -5.43 -3.78 24.95
N GLY A 23 -4.78 -4.49 24.02
CA GLY A 23 -4.63 -5.95 24.06
C GLY A 23 -5.18 -6.76 22.88
N TRP A 24 -5.82 -6.12 21.88
CA TRP A 24 -6.23 -6.83 20.66
C TRP A 24 -6.07 -5.97 19.40
N ALA A 25 -5.02 -6.24 18.63
CA ALA A 25 -4.78 -5.65 17.32
C ALA A 25 -4.92 -6.71 16.21
N PRO A 26 -5.57 -6.38 15.07
CA PRO A 26 -5.54 -7.25 13.90
C PRO A 26 -4.09 -7.42 13.44
N SER A 27 -3.72 -8.65 13.06
CA SER A 27 -2.34 -8.94 12.68
C SER A 27 -1.90 -8.03 11.53
N PRO A 28 -0.67 -7.48 11.57
CA PRO A 28 -0.13 -6.65 10.49
C PRO A 28 -0.18 -7.35 9.12
N GLU A 29 -0.06 -8.67 9.13
CA GLU A 29 -0.15 -9.54 7.97
C GLU A 29 -1.52 -9.47 7.28
N LEU A 30 -2.61 -9.31 8.04
CA LEU A 30 -3.96 -9.14 7.48
C LEU A 30 -4.08 -7.83 6.71
N ALA A 31 -3.55 -6.73 7.28
CA ALA A 31 -3.56 -5.43 6.62
C ALA A 31 -2.79 -5.49 5.30
N TYR A 32 -1.63 -6.16 5.30
CA TYR A 32 -0.83 -6.41 4.11
C TYR A 32 -1.58 -7.21 3.04
N TRP A 33 -2.18 -8.34 3.40
CA TRP A 33 -2.89 -9.21 2.45
C TRP A 33 -4.05 -8.50 1.75
N ILE A 34 -4.63 -7.49 2.38
CA ILE A 34 -5.71 -6.68 1.81
C ILE A 34 -5.13 -5.50 1.01
N SER A 35 -4.13 -4.80 1.54
CA SER A 35 -3.59 -3.58 0.93
C SER A 35 -2.76 -3.86 -0.32
N THR A 36 -2.01 -4.96 -0.36
CA THR A 36 -1.10 -5.32 -1.46
C THR A 36 -1.79 -5.66 -2.77
N PRO A 37 -2.87 -6.46 -2.84
CA PRO A 37 -3.58 -6.68 -4.10
C PRO A 37 -4.23 -5.39 -4.62
N LEU A 38 -4.70 -4.52 -3.73
CA LEU A 38 -5.19 -3.18 -4.12
C LEU A 38 -4.06 -2.34 -4.72
N ALA A 39 -2.90 -2.29 -4.07
CA ALA A 39 -1.74 -1.58 -4.57
C ALA A 39 -1.24 -2.15 -5.91
N LEU A 40 -1.16 -3.47 -6.04
CA LEU A 40 -0.75 -4.14 -7.29
C LEU A 40 -1.72 -3.78 -8.44
N ALA A 41 -3.03 -3.85 -8.21
CA ALA A 41 -4.02 -3.47 -9.20
C ALA A 41 -3.92 -1.99 -9.59
N GLY A 42 -3.75 -1.11 -8.59
CA GLY A 42 -3.55 0.33 -8.81
C GLY A 42 -2.26 0.66 -9.57
N PHE A 43 -1.18 -0.07 -9.30
CA PHE A 43 0.10 0.08 -9.98
C PHE A 43 0.02 -0.41 -11.42
N ALA A 44 -0.53 -1.60 -11.67
CA ALA A 44 -0.72 -2.13 -13.01
C ALA A 44 -1.57 -1.19 -13.87
N MET A 45 -2.69 -0.71 -13.33
CA MET A 45 -3.53 0.31 -13.98
C MET A 45 -2.73 1.57 -14.30
N ALA A 46 -1.93 2.08 -13.35
CA ALA A 46 -1.10 3.26 -13.57
C ALA A 46 -0.09 3.05 -14.71
N VAL A 47 0.60 1.91 -14.74
CA VAL A 47 1.52 1.54 -15.83
C VAL A 47 0.81 1.51 -17.18
N PHE A 48 -0.37 0.88 -17.27
CA PHE A 48 -1.16 0.85 -18.51
C PHE A 48 -1.65 2.24 -18.96
N THR A 49 -1.81 3.17 -18.02
CA THR A 49 -2.27 4.52 -18.29
C THR A 49 -1.13 5.46 -18.75
N ILE A 50 0.12 5.00 -18.74
CA ILE A 50 1.26 5.74 -19.30
C ILE A 50 1.06 5.85 -20.82
N ARG A 51 0.44 6.94 -21.24
CA ARG A 51 0.41 7.37 -22.64
C ARG A 51 1.57 8.36 -22.85
N SER A 52 2.22 8.27 -24.01
CA SER A 52 3.45 8.99 -24.42
C SER A 52 3.41 10.54 -24.35
N GLN A 53 2.32 11.12 -23.85
CA GLN A 53 2.18 12.56 -23.65
C GLN A 53 2.91 12.98 -22.36
N ARG A 54 3.93 13.84 -22.46
CA ARG A 54 4.78 14.24 -21.31
C ARG A 54 4.00 14.74 -20.09
N SER A 55 2.90 15.46 -20.28
CA SER A 55 2.06 15.95 -19.18
C SER A 55 1.35 14.83 -18.41
N TRP A 56 1.05 13.70 -19.06
CA TRP A 56 0.43 12.54 -18.40
C TRP A 56 1.40 11.84 -17.44
N LEU A 57 2.71 11.92 -17.68
CA LEU A 57 3.71 11.34 -16.79
C LEU A 57 3.65 11.95 -15.39
N LEU A 58 3.38 13.26 -15.28
CA LEU A 58 3.23 13.92 -13.97
C LEU A 58 2.01 13.35 -13.22
N PHE A 59 0.86 13.20 -13.89
CA PHE A 59 -0.34 12.67 -13.26
C PHE A 59 -0.25 11.18 -12.91
N VAL A 60 0.46 10.39 -13.73
CA VAL A 60 0.63 8.94 -13.52
C VAL A 60 1.77 8.62 -12.55
N SER A 61 2.70 9.55 -12.32
CA SER A 61 3.74 9.39 -11.29
C SER A 61 3.14 9.23 -9.89
N VAL A 62 2.11 10.02 -9.54
CA VAL A 62 1.46 9.96 -8.22
C VAL A 62 0.88 8.57 -7.91
N PRO A 63 0.03 7.95 -8.77
CA PRO A 63 -0.48 6.60 -8.50
C PRO A 63 0.62 5.54 -8.60
N LEU A 64 1.63 5.69 -9.48
CA LEU A 64 2.76 4.76 -9.53
C LEU A 64 3.52 4.75 -8.20
N CYS A 65 3.88 5.93 -7.70
CA CYS A 65 4.59 6.07 -6.42
C CYS A 65 3.72 5.61 -5.26
N ALA A 66 2.46 6.07 -5.15
CA ALA A 66 1.60 5.74 -4.03
C ALA A 66 1.30 4.23 -3.91
N ASN A 67 1.05 3.56 -5.03
CA ASN A 67 0.84 2.11 -5.03
C ASN A 67 2.16 1.35 -4.87
N GLY A 68 3.24 1.80 -5.54
CA GLY A 68 4.56 1.18 -5.45
C GLY A 68 5.13 1.23 -4.03
N PHE A 69 5.02 2.36 -3.33
CA PHE A 69 5.42 2.48 -1.93
C PHE A 69 4.66 1.52 -1.03
N LEU A 70 3.36 1.34 -1.28
CA LEU A 70 2.55 0.43 -0.49
C LEU A 70 2.93 -1.04 -0.72
N MET A 71 3.32 -1.40 -1.94
CA MET A 71 3.87 -2.73 -2.24
C MET A 71 5.24 -2.97 -1.59
N VAL A 72 6.06 -1.91 -1.47
CA VAL A 72 7.42 -2.01 -0.92
C VAL A 72 7.44 -2.00 0.62
N LEU A 73 6.37 -1.47 1.23
CA LEU A 73 6.22 -1.28 2.66
C LEU A 73 6.60 -2.48 3.55
N PRO A 74 6.26 -3.75 3.23
CA PRO A 74 6.60 -4.90 4.07
C PRO A 74 8.11 -5.16 4.18
N TRP A 75 8.87 -4.81 3.13
CA TRP A 75 10.33 -4.92 3.16
C TRP A 75 10.99 -3.78 3.93
N VAL A 76 10.29 -2.65 4.11
CA VAL A 76 10.82 -1.46 4.78
C VAL A 76 10.43 -1.42 6.25
N LEU A 77 9.24 -1.90 6.61
CA LEU A 77 8.72 -1.90 7.97
C LEU A 77 8.89 -3.28 8.63
N PRO A 78 9.76 -3.41 9.64
CA PRO A 78 9.82 -4.61 10.46
C PRO A 78 8.45 -4.90 11.06
N GLY A 79 7.93 -6.11 10.84
CA GLY A 79 6.65 -6.56 11.39
C GLY A 79 5.42 -6.29 10.52
N ALA A 80 5.54 -5.64 9.35
CA ALA A 80 4.40 -5.35 8.48
C ALA A 80 4.06 -6.46 7.45
N GLY A 81 4.88 -7.51 7.33
CA GLY A 81 4.59 -8.66 6.47
C GLY A 81 5.81 -9.36 5.90
N GLY A 82 6.37 -10.30 6.67
CA GLY A 82 7.18 -11.41 6.15
C GLY A 82 8.71 -11.24 6.19
N LEU A 83 9.35 -12.16 6.94
CA LEU A 83 10.80 -12.47 6.97
C LEU A 83 11.70 -11.47 7.71
N HIS A 84 11.56 -11.39 9.03
CA HIS A 84 12.72 -11.60 9.92
C HIS A 84 12.17 -11.93 11.31
N GLY A 85 12.28 -13.21 11.68
CA GLY A 85 12.31 -13.57 13.09
C GLY A 85 13.57 -13.00 13.71
N GLN A 86 13.39 -12.11 14.67
CA GLN A 86 14.25 -11.86 15.82
C GLN A 86 13.29 -11.42 16.94
#